data_AF-A0A9X1MJ24-F1
#
_entry.id   AF-A0A9X1MJ24-F1
#
_cell.length_a   1.000
_cell.length_b   1.000
_cell.length_c   1.000
_cell.angle_alpha   90.00
_cell.angle_beta   90.00
_cell.angle_gamma   90.00
#
_symmetry.space_group_name_H-M   'P 1'
#
loop_
_entity.id
_entity.type
_entity.pdbx_description
1 polymer ?
#
loop_
_entity_poly.entity_id
_entity_poly.type
_entity_poly.pdbx_seq_one_letter_code
_entity_poly.pdbx_strand_id
1 'polypeptide(L)'
;MSTSISPQSIQMMRTWLGFTELETPVHLYALLGVRIFERDRQRLEIGLRYRMEQLQMRLAGPEGEACMQVINLMNKAFAVLQDPQRQAAYDRRLIDRQLHRALSEFDEYRQLLTDSGVFAIGSPRPQSQPAAKSASVPPARRAPAAVPARVRVPMWLRALFFLSGPVCGILLALWAAPHVKSYLNPEPAKKPAPVAKREKIEIPRQPVVPPTKPTQPNSNSTPNNVVAPPAQNSFTPPKIPQMSDASSLPTSPTVNSSTASRLPAPTGTALAEAEALFDELYGDQRKAAKEDQALSRQLAQQWIQLARQTMDDPNSTFVLYQHALAMALDSGSPMQVEIAASELLKRYELDEQKLKLPVINQIAGSPDSECADLGLQFSYDLMERAIADDDYSLRQQLTVDVGRIVAQTADPDTRMIAQINLRRLDKYAEQSVAANQARSALNDPGQATTANQTLGEWLCFYKNDWTAGISHLASGTDPQLKQAAETESATRTGDVQGVETSAGLWWSASQSRGDEWEQLAIEHHAVELYQKILPQLSGLKREAATKRIAAHEEKLPR
;
A
#
# COMPACT_ATOMS: atom_id res chain seq x y z
N MET A 1 -32.02 -5.99 -3.23
CA MET A 1 -33.00 -6.73 -4.06
C MET A 1 -32.30 -7.95 -4.64
N SER A 2 -32.49 -9.13 -4.05
CA SER A 2 -31.88 -10.36 -4.56
C SER A 2 -32.66 -10.84 -5.77
N THR A 3 -32.13 -10.63 -6.97
CA THR A 3 -32.66 -11.21 -8.21
C THR A 3 -31.90 -12.50 -8.49
N SER A 4 -32.62 -13.63 -8.46
CA SER A 4 -32.06 -14.94 -8.81
C SER A 4 -31.80 -15.02 -10.31
N ILE A 5 -30.61 -14.62 -10.74
CA ILE A 5 -30.17 -14.76 -12.13
C ILE A 5 -30.05 -16.26 -12.43
N SER A 6 -30.65 -16.74 -13.52
CA SER A 6 -30.56 -18.15 -13.93
C SER A 6 -29.11 -18.50 -14.31
N PRO A 7 -28.60 -19.72 -14.01
CA PRO A 7 -27.25 -20.12 -14.40
C PRO A 7 -26.99 -20.01 -15.90
N GLN A 8 -28.05 -20.23 -16.71
CA GLN A 8 -28.03 -20.04 -18.16
C GLN A 8 -27.79 -18.57 -18.53
N SER A 9 -28.50 -17.61 -17.94
CA SER A 9 -28.22 -16.18 -18.14
C SER A 9 -26.81 -15.78 -17.68
N ILE A 10 -26.27 -16.36 -16.60
CA ILE A 10 -24.89 -16.11 -16.17
C ILE A 10 -23.88 -16.56 -17.25
N GLN A 11 -24.06 -17.77 -17.79
CA GLN A 11 -23.19 -18.28 -18.86
C GLN A 11 -23.29 -17.43 -20.13
N MET A 12 -24.49 -17.02 -20.54
CA MET A 12 -24.70 -16.19 -21.73
C MET A 12 -24.12 -14.78 -21.58
N MET A 13 -24.18 -14.19 -20.39
CA MET A 13 -23.48 -12.94 -20.09
C MET A 13 -21.98 -13.09 -20.28
N ARG A 14 -21.36 -14.17 -19.77
CA ARG A 14 -19.92 -14.47 -20.00
C ARG A 14 -19.60 -14.61 -21.49
N THR A 15 -20.31 -15.50 -22.20
CA THR A 15 -19.98 -15.88 -23.58
C THR A 15 -20.24 -14.78 -24.61
N TRP A 16 -21.21 -13.87 -24.40
CA TRP A 16 -21.61 -12.90 -25.43
C TRP A 16 -21.33 -11.44 -25.09
N LEU A 17 -21.33 -11.07 -23.81
CA LEU A 17 -21.08 -9.70 -23.38
C LEU A 17 -19.60 -9.45 -23.02
N GLY A 18 -18.78 -10.51 -22.99
CA GLY A 18 -17.33 -10.45 -22.85
C GLY A 18 -16.79 -10.50 -21.42
N PHE A 19 -17.58 -10.96 -20.45
CA PHE A 19 -17.14 -11.02 -19.05
C PHE A 19 -16.20 -12.22 -18.78
N THR A 20 -14.90 -11.96 -18.75
CA THR A 20 -13.86 -12.93 -18.36
C THR A 20 -13.70 -13.03 -16.85
N GLU A 21 -14.32 -14.06 -16.27
CA GLU A 21 -14.16 -14.65 -14.91
C GLU A 21 -14.21 -13.77 -13.64
N LEU A 22 -14.18 -12.45 -13.74
CA LEU A 22 -14.23 -11.53 -12.60
C LEU A 22 -15.68 -11.15 -12.21
N GLU A 23 -15.90 -11.02 -10.90
CA GLU A 23 -17.09 -10.48 -10.24
C GLU A 23 -18.44 -11.21 -10.51
N THR A 24 -18.63 -12.33 -9.82
CA THR A 24 -19.98 -12.73 -9.36
C THR A 24 -20.23 -12.20 -7.95
N PRO A 25 -21.30 -11.42 -7.68
CA PRO A 25 -22.36 -10.99 -8.59
C PRO A 25 -21.98 -9.76 -9.43
N VAL A 26 -22.31 -9.81 -10.73
CA VAL A 26 -21.97 -8.79 -11.74
C VAL A 26 -22.53 -7.41 -11.34
N HIS A 27 -21.67 -6.39 -11.38
CA HIS A 27 -22.04 -5.02 -11.02
C HIS A 27 -22.84 -4.28 -12.13
N LEU A 28 -23.64 -3.29 -11.75
CA LEU A 28 -24.62 -2.66 -12.66
C LEU A 28 -23.95 -1.91 -13.83
N TYR A 29 -22.77 -1.33 -13.60
CA TYR A 29 -21.97 -0.70 -14.66
C TYR A 29 -21.46 -1.71 -15.70
N ALA A 30 -21.02 -2.90 -15.27
CA ALA A 30 -20.65 -3.99 -16.19
C ALA A 30 -21.83 -4.47 -17.05
N LEU A 31 -23.03 -4.59 -16.46
CA LEU A 31 -24.25 -4.96 -17.20
C LEU A 31 -24.55 -4.00 -18.36
N LEU A 32 -24.27 -2.70 -18.20
CA LEU A 32 -24.43 -1.69 -19.26
C LEU A 32 -23.18 -1.53 -20.16
N GLY A 33 -22.05 -2.16 -19.82
CA GLY A 33 -20.79 -2.02 -20.57
C GLY A 33 -20.12 -0.64 -20.44
N VAL A 34 -20.31 0.05 -19.31
CA VAL A 34 -19.79 1.40 -19.04
C VAL A 34 -18.73 1.39 -17.92
N ARG A 35 -18.03 2.52 -17.71
CA ARG A 35 -17.08 2.69 -16.59
C ARG A 35 -17.79 2.48 -15.26
N ILE A 36 -17.09 1.92 -14.28
CA ILE A 36 -17.52 1.97 -12.87
C ILE A 36 -17.67 3.44 -12.44
N PHE A 37 -18.71 3.74 -11.64
CA PHE A 37 -19.04 5.09 -11.18
C PHE A 37 -19.28 6.12 -12.31
N GLU A 38 -19.73 5.68 -13.49
CA GLU A 38 -20.05 6.56 -14.62
C GLU A 38 -21.27 7.45 -14.31
N ARG A 39 -21.03 8.76 -14.17
CA ARG A 39 -22.06 9.77 -13.86
C ARG A 39 -22.67 10.42 -15.11
N ASP A 40 -22.05 10.25 -16.29
CA ASP A 40 -22.61 10.77 -17.54
C ASP A 40 -23.86 9.96 -17.98
N ARG A 41 -25.02 10.60 -17.81
CA ARG A 41 -26.34 10.09 -18.22
C ARG A 41 -26.37 9.63 -19.69
N GLN A 42 -25.68 10.32 -20.59
CA GLN A 42 -25.66 9.97 -22.01
C GLN A 42 -24.85 8.70 -22.24
N ARG A 43 -23.73 8.49 -21.51
CA ARG A 43 -22.96 7.25 -21.58
C ARG A 43 -23.70 6.05 -21.00
N LEU A 44 -24.44 6.23 -19.90
CA LEU A 44 -25.33 5.20 -19.36
C LEU A 44 -26.37 4.74 -20.40
N GLU A 45 -26.94 5.69 -21.15
CA GLU A 45 -27.95 5.42 -22.18
C GLU A 45 -27.34 4.80 -23.45
N ILE A 46 -26.18 5.30 -23.90
CA ILE A 46 -25.41 4.74 -25.03
C ILE A 46 -24.99 3.30 -24.73
N GLY A 47 -24.50 3.02 -23.52
CA GLY A 47 -24.13 1.67 -23.08
C GLY A 47 -25.32 0.71 -23.09
N LEU A 48 -26.45 1.11 -22.48
CA LEU A 48 -27.70 0.34 -22.53
C LEU A 48 -28.12 0.03 -23.98
N ARG A 49 -28.17 1.05 -24.85
CA ARG A 49 -28.61 0.91 -26.24
C ARG A 49 -27.72 -0.06 -27.02
N TYR A 50 -26.40 0.10 -26.93
CA TYR A 50 -25.42 -0.76 -27.59
C TYR A 50 -25.50 -2.22 -27.10
N ARG A 51 -25.66 -2.43 -25.78
CA ARG A 51 -25.84 -3.78 -25.21
C ARG A 51 -27.16 -4.43 -25.60
N MET A 52 -28.26 -3.66 -25.72
CA MET A 52 -29.53 -4.18 -26.22
C MET A 52 -29.47 -4.57 -27.70
N GLU A 53 -28.80 -3.77 -28.53
CA GLU A 53 -28.60 -4.06 -29.97
C GLU A 53 -27.87 -5.39 -30.21
N GLN A 54 -26.81 -5.66 -29.43
CA GLN A 54 -26.09 -6.96 -29.44
C GLN A 54 -26.98 -8.17 -29.09
N LEU A 55 -28.06 -7.97 -28.34
CA LEU A 55 -28.99 -9.04 -27.93
C LEU A 55 -30.22 -9.15 -28.86
N GLN A 56 -30.61 -8.10 -29.57
CA GLN A 56 -31.76 -8.11 -30.49
C GLN A 56 -31.62 -9.18 -31.59
N MET A 57 -30.42 -9.33 -32.17
CA MET A 57 -30.16 -10.35 -33.19
C MET A 57 -30.31 -11.81 -32.68
N ARG A 58 -30.31 -12.02 -31.36
CA ARG A 58 -30.43 -13.34 -30.71
C ARG A 58 -31.82 -13.61 -30.13
N LEU A 59 -32.65 -12.57 -30.01
CA LEU A 59 -33.98 -12.63 -29.39
C LEU A 59 -34.95 -13.60 -30.10
N ALA A 60 -34.77 -13.81 -31.40
CA ALA A 60 -35.55 -14.74 -32.22
C ALA A 60 -34.99 -16.19 -32.26
N GLY A 61 -33.89 -16.45 -31.55
CA GLY A 61 -33.28 -17.78 -31.47
C GLY A 61 -33.83 -18.65 -30.34
N PRO A 62 -33.34 -19.90 -30.19
CA PRO A 62 -33.74 -20.82 -29.10
C PRO A 62 -33.38 -20.32 -27.69
N GLU A 63 -32.64 -19.22 -27.60
CA GLU A 63 -32.13 -18.61 -26.37
C GLU A 63 -32.90 -17.33 -25.98
N GLY A 64 -33.95 -16.97 -26.74
CA GLY A 64 -34.69 -15.70 -26.62
C GLY A 64 -35.28 -15.41 -25.25
N GLU A 65 -35.68 -16.42 -24.47
CA GLU A 65 -36.16 -16.22 -23.10
C GLU A 65 -35.05 -15.70 -22.17
N ALA A 66 -33.85 -16.26 -22.27
CA ALA A 66 -32.73 -15.81 -21.46
C ALA A 66 -32.13 -14.48 -21.99
N CYS A 67 -32.23 -14.19 -23.29
CA CYS A 67 -32.04 -12.82 -23.81
C CYS A 67 -33.00 -11.82 -23.14
N MET A 68 -34.29 -12.16 -23.05
CA MET A 68 -35.30 -11.34 -22.35
C MET A 68 -34.97 -11.18 -20.85
N GLN A 69 -34.48 -12.22 -20.18
CA GLN A 69 -34.04 -12.13 -18.77
C GLN A 69 -32.87 -11.13 -18.62
N VAL A 70 -31.86 -11.18 -19.50
CA VAL A 70 -30.70 -10.26 -19.47
C VAL A 70 -31.10 -8.82 -19.82
N ILE A 71 -31.94 -8.61 -20.84
CA ILE A 71 -32.47 -7.26 -21.18
C ILE A 71 -33.25 -6.67 -19.99
N ASN A 72 -34.06 -7.47 -19.30
CA ASN A 72 -34.77 -7.04 -18.09
C ASN A 72 -33.84 -6.74 -16.90
N LEU A 73 -32.64 -7.32 -16.84
CA LEU A 73 -31.61 -6.96 -15.85
C LEU A 73 -30.90 -5.65 -16.23
N MET A 74 -30.57 -5.45 -17.51
CA MET A 74 -29.99 -4.19 -18.02
C MET A 74 -30.92 -2.99 -17.80
N ASN A 75 -32.22 -3.14 -18.10
CA ASN A 75 -33.20 -2.08 -17.85
C ASN A 75 -33.33 -1.74 -16.36
N LYS A 76 -33.21 -2.74 -15.46
CA LYS A 76 -33.18 -2.50 -14.00
C LYS A 76 -31.87 -1.85 -13.56
N ALA A 77 -30.73 -2.19 -14.16
CA ALA A 77 -29.45 -1.55 -13.90
C ALA A 77 -29.50 -0.06 -14.27
N PHE A 78 -29.95 0.26 -15.49
CA PHE A 78 -30.13 1.65 -15.93
C PHE A 78 -31.11 2.42 -15.06
N ALA A 79 -32.25 1.84 -14.68
CA ALA A 79 -33.22 2.49 -13.78
C ALA A 79 -32.72 2.72 -12.34
N VAL A 80 -31.62 2.09 -11.92
CA VAL A 80 -30.90 2.40 -10.67
C VAL A 80 -29.84 3.47 -10.89
N LEU A 81 -29.06 3.38 -11.97
CA LEU A 81 -27.96 4.31 -12.27
C LEU A 81 -28.42 5.67 -12.83
N GLN A 82 -29.64 5.77 -13.36
CA GLN A 82 -30.22 7.03 -13.84
C GLN A 82 -30.73 7.93 -12.71
N ASP A 83 -31.10 7.36 -11.55
CA ASP A 83 -31.55 8.09 -10.35
C ASP A 83 -30.33 8.43 -9.48
N PRO A 84 -29.97 9.72 -9.25
CA PRO A 84 -28.75 10.07 -8.52
C PRO A 84 -28.68 9.54 -7.09
N GLN A 85 -29.84 9.41 -6.41
CA GLN A 85 -29.88 8.93 -5.03
C GLN A 85 -29.67 7.42 -4.98
N ARG A 86 -30.22 6.68 -5.96
CA ARG A 86 -30.03 5.24 -6.09
C ARG A 86 -28.66 4.88 -6.64
N GLN A 87 -28.09 5.71 -7.51
CA GLN A 87 -26.72 5.59 -8.00
C GLN A 87 -25.73 5.78 -6.84
N ALA A 88 -25.79 6.89 -6.10
CA ALA A 88 -24.90 7.13 -4.96
C ALA A 88 -25.04 6.04 -3.87
N ALA A 89 -26.26 5.59 -3.58
CA ALA A 89 -26.53 4.47 -2.67
C ALA A 89 -26.42 3.07 -3.32
N TYR A 90 -25.75 2.97 -4.47
CA TYR A 90 -25.28 1.73 -5.09
C TYR A 90 -23.76 1.72 -5.21
N ASP A 91 -23.18 2.86 -5.58
CA ASP A 91 -21.74 3.08 -5.76
C ASP A 91 -20.97 2.75 -4.49
N ARG A 92 -21.44 3.24 -3.34
CA ARG A 92 -20.83 2.96 -2.03
C ARG A 92 -20.79 1.46 -1.72
N ARG A 93 -21.88 0.71 -1.98
CA ARG A 93 -21.94 -0.76 -1.89
C ARG A 93 -21.05 -1.50 -2.90
N LEU A 94 -20.53 -0.81 -3.91
CA LEU A 94 -19.63 -1.39 -4.88
C LEU A 94 -18.18 -1.15 -4.46
N ILE A 95 -17.86 0.04 -3.94
CA ILE A 95 -16.60 0.35 -3.24
C ILE A 95 -16.40 -0.65 -2.07
N ASP A 96 -17.37 -0.75 -1.16
CA ASP A 96 -17.28 -1.64 0.01
C ASP A 96 -17.08 -3.12 -0.35
N ARG A 97 -17.71 -3.59 -1.44
CA ARG A 97 -17.54 -4.97 -1.91
C ARG A 97 -16.22 -5.22 -2.63
N GLN A 98 -15.65 -4.22 -3.30
CA GLN A 98 -14.31 -4.33 -3.86
C GLN A 98 -13.26 -4.34 -2.74
N LEU A 99 -13.45 -3.53 -1.69
CA LEU A 99 -12.65 -3.58 -0.47
C LEU A 99 -12.73 -4.94 0.24
N HIS A 100 -13.94 -5.46 0.51
CA HIS A 100 -14.12 -6.78 1.13
C HIS A 100 -13.51 -7.90 0.28
N ARG A 101 -13.60 -7.80 -1.06
CA ARG A 101 -13.00 -8.79 -1.96
C ARG A 101 -11.47 -8.77 -1.88
N ALA A 102 -10.86 -7.58 -1.93
CA ALA A 102 -9.40 -7.44 -1.82
C ALA A 102 -8.86 -8.02 -0.50
N LEU A 103 -9.58 -7.81 0.61
CA LEU A 103 -9.27 -8.43 1.90
C LEU A 103 -9.36 -9.97 1.83
N SER A 104 -10.42 -10.53 1.24
CA SER A 104 -10.57 -11.99 1.13
C SER A 104 -9.52 -12.67 0.22
N GLU A 105 -9.11 -12.01 -0.87
CA GLU A 105 -8.07 -12.52 -1.77
C GLU A 105 -6.67 -12.42 -1.13
N PHE A 106 -6.46 -11.44 -0.25
CA PHE A 106 -5.25 -11.32 0.57
C PHE A 106 -5.14 -12.45 1.60
N ASP A 107 -6.24 -12.85 2.26
CA ASP A 107 -6.24 -13.97 3.19
C ASP A 107 -6.03 -15.33 2.51
N GLU A 108 -6.64 -15.57 1.34
CA GLU A 108 -6.40 -16.79 0.55
C GLU A 108 -4.92 -16.88 0.13
N TYR A 109 -4.32 -15.75 -0.26
CA TYR A 109 -2.88 -15.67 -0.56
C TYR A 109 -1.99 -15.87 0.68
N ARG A 110 -2.37 -15.29 1.83
CA ARG A 110 -1.68 -15.49 3.13
C ARG A 110 -1.70 -16.95 3.56
N GLN A 111 -2.80 -17.66 3.34
CA GLN A 111 -2.93 -19.08 3.65
C GLN A 111 -2.06 -19.94 2.70
N LEU A 112 -2.05 -19.66 1.39
CA LEU A 112 -1.16 -20.32 0.43
C LEU A 112 0.34 -20.12 0.75
N LEU A 113 0.75 -18.93 1.20
CA LEU A 113 2.12 -18.66 1.68
C LEU A 113 2.47 -19.39 2.98
N THR A 114 1.47 -19.74 3.79
CA THR A 114 1.63 -20.51 5.03
C THR A 114 1.78 -22.00 4.74
N ASP A 115 0.89 -22.57 3.92
CA ASP A 115 0.89 -23.99 3.53
C ASP A 115 2.11 -24.36 2.67
N SER A 116 2.71 -23.40 1.94
CA SER A 116 3.97 -23.59 1.21
C SER A 116 5.23 -23.49 2.07
N GLY A 117 5.10 -23.25 3.39
CA GLY A 117 6.18 -23.40 4.37
C GLY A 117 7.29 -22.33 4.34
N VAL A 118 7.10 -21.25 3.58
CA VAL A 118 8.14 -20.23 3.29
C VAL A 118 8.57 -19.46 4.55
N PHE A 119 7.69 -19.33 5.56
CA PHE A 119 7.93 -18.54 6.77
C PHE A 119 8.61 -19.28 7.95
N ALA A 120 9.29 -20.40 7.70
CA ALA A 120 10.00 -21.18 8.73
C ALA A 120 11.40 -20.61 9.09
N ILE A 121 11.53 -19.30 9.34
CA ILE A 121 12.80 -18.65 9.74
C ILE A 121 12.69 -18.01 11.13
N GLY A 122 13.24 -18.67 12.14
CA GLY A 122 13.41 -18.09 13.47
C GLY A 122 14.60 -17.13 13.52
N SER A 123 14.34 -15.84 13.75
CA SER A 123 15.37 -14.78 13.79
C SER A 123 16.47 -15.04 14.82
N PRO A 124 17.78 -14.91 14.46
CA PRO A 124 18.87 -15.14 15.40
C PRO A 124 18.93 -14.13 16.55
N ARG A 125 19.14 -14.63 17.76
CA ARG A 125 19.26 -13.83 19.00
C ARG A 125 20.65 -13.16 19.08
N PRO A 126 20.78 -11.82 19.05
CA PRO A 126 22.08 -11.16 19.16
C PRO A 126 22.68 -11.33 20.57
N GLN A 127 23.99 -11.56 20.64
CA GLN A 127 24.73 -11.69 21.91
C GLN A 127 25.16 -10.31 22.42
N SER A 128 24.92 -10.04 23.71
CA SER A 128 25.25 -8.77 24.37
C SER A 128 26.74 -8.68 24.75
N GLN A 129 27.41 -7.60 24.35
CA GLN A 129 28.70 -7.20 24.92
C GLN A 129 28.52 -6.39 26.23
N PRO A 130 29.48 -6.45 27.18
CA PRO A 130 29.34 -5.81 28.49
C PRO A 130 29.53 -4.28 28.46
N ALA A 131 28.84 -3.58 29.37
CA ALA A 131 28.73 -2.12 29.37
C ALA A 131 29.99 -1.37 29.87
N ALA A 132 30.31 -0.25 29.21
CA ALA A 132 31.21 0.78 29.71
C ALA A 132 30.46 1.77 30.61
N LYS A 133 31.15 2.37 31.60
CA LYS A 133 30.55 3.26 32.61
C LYS A 133 30.75 4.74 32.26
N SER A 134 29.67 5.52 32.29
CA SER A 134 29.68 6.99 32.48
C SER A 134 28.45 7.37 33.30
N ALA A 135 28.60 7.76 34.57
CA ALA A 135 28.94 9.11 35.04
C ALA A 135 27.67 9.93 35.35
N SER A 136 27.50 10.28 36.64
CA SER A 136 26.27 10.86 37.20
C SER A 136 26.21 12.39 37.04
N VAL A 137 25.03 12.92 36.71
CA VAL A 137 24.72 14.36 36.68
C VAL A 137 23.80 14.71 37.87
N PRO A 138 24.06 15.78 38.64
CA PRO A 138 23.24 16.16 39.80
C PRO A 138 21.93 16.88 39.41
N PRO A 139 20.91 16.87 40.29
CA PRO A 139 19.58 17.41 39.97
C PRO A 139 19.51 18.95 40.04
N ALA A 140 18.91 19.56 39.03
CA ALA A 140 18.59 20.99 39.03
C ALA A 140 17.35 21.31 39.88
N ARG A 141 17.34 22.46 40.56
CA ARG A 141 16.21 22.91 41.39
C ARG A 141 15.01 23.35 40.54
N ARG A 142 13.80 23.02 40.99
CA ARG A 142 12.54 23.60 40.49
C ARG A 142 12.39 25.06 40.92
N ALA A 143 11.84 25.89 40.03
CA ALA A 143 11.24 27.19 40.33
C ALA A 143 9.81 27.21 39.73
N PRO A 144 8.86 27.99 40.28
CA PRO A 144 7.45 27.91 39.91
C PRO A 144 7.14 28.59 38.56
N ALA A 145 6.05 28.16 37.92
CA ALA A 145 5.61 28.67 36.62
C ALA A 145 5.01 30.09 36.72
N ALA A 146 5.32 30.93 35.73
CA ALA A 146 4.67 32.23 35.54
C ALA A 146 3.50 32.12 34.55
N VAL A 147 2.35 32.68 34.88
CA VAL A 147 1.16 32.70 34.01
C VAL A 147 1.27 33.87 33.01
N PRO A 148 1.11 33.65 31.69
CA PRO A 148 1.12 34.74 30.71
C PRO A 148 -0.16 35.58 30.81
N ALA A 149 0.00 36.90 30.91
CA ALA A 149 -1.11 37.83 31.02
C ALA A 149 -1.82 38.07 29.68
N ARG A 150 -3.15 38.26 29.70
CA ARG A 150 -3.96 38.59 28.52
C ARG A 150 -3.68 40.02 28.03
N VAL A 151 -2.88 40.16 26.98
CA VAL A 151 -2.69 41.45 26.28
C VAL A 151 -3.97 41.84 25.54
N ARG A 152 -4.53 43.01 25.84
CA ARG A 152 -5.61 43.64 25.05
C ARG A 152 -5.00 44.54 23.98
N VAL A 153 -5.16 44.17 22.71
CA VAL A 153 -4.77 45.03 21.57
C VAL A 153 -5.77 46.19 21.45
N PRO A 154 -5.34 47.47 21.36
CA PRO A 154 -6.25 48.60 21.30
C PRO A 154 -6.94 48.70 19.93
N MET A 155 -8.19 49.20 19.94
CA MET A 155 -9.12 49.10 18.81
C MET A 155 -8.64 49.82 17.53
N TRP A 156 -7.79 50.85 17.65
CA TRP A 156 -7.30 51.62 16.51
C TRP A 156 -6.36 50.83 15.57
N LEU A 157 -5.67 49.78 16.04
CA LEU A 157 -4.87 48.91 15.17
C LEU A 157 -5.72 48.10 14.17
N ARG A 158 -7.03 47.96 14.40
CA ARG A 158 -7.94 47.26 13.46
C ARG A 158 -8.36 48.12 12.26
N ALA A 159 -8.16 49.43 12.30
CA ALA A 159 -8.54 50.33 11.21
C ALA A 159 -7.55 50.35 10.02
N LEU A 160 -6.29 49.97 10.24
CA LEU A 160 -5.22 50.03 9.23
C LEU A 160 -5.26 48.90 8.18
N PHE A 161 -6.07 47.85 8.39
CA PHE A 161 -6.08 46.66 7.54
C PHE A 161 -6.98 46.73 6.29
N PHE A 162 -7.74 47.82 6.09
CA PHE A 162 -8.72 47.92 5.00
C PHE A 162 -8.33 48.84 3.82
N LEU A 163 -7.17 49.53 3.86
CA LEU A 163 -6.66 50.32 2.72
C LEU A 163 -5.13 50.15 2.54
N SER A 164 -4.70 49.08 1.85
CA SER A 164 -3.34 48.99 1.26
C SER A 164 -3.08 47.79 0.32
N GLY A 165 -4.05 46.88 0.15
CA GLY A 165 -3.93 45.59 -0.57
C GLY A 165 -2.98 45.54 -1.79
N PRO A 166 -3.21 46.32 -2.87
CA PRO A 166 -2.42 46.20 -4.09
C PRO A 166 -0.99 46.77 -3.97
N VAL A 167 -0.74 47.72 -3.05
CA VAL A 167 0.57 48.40 -2.95
C VAL A 167 1.57 47.56 -2.16
N CYS A 168 1.11 46.86 -1.13
CA CYS A 168 1.99 46.04 -0.29
C CYS A 168 2.60 44.85 -1.07
N GLY A 169 1.81 44.18 -1.91
CA GLY A 169 2.27 43.05 -2.73
C GLY A 169 3.36 43.43 -3.73
N ILE A 170 3.24 44.58 -4.38
CA ILE A 170 4.24 45.06 -5.36
C ILE A 170 5.57 45.38 -4.67
N LEU A 171 5.55 45.98 -3.48
CA LEU A 171 6.77 46.27 -2.71
C LEU A 171 7.43 44.98 -2.19
N LEU A 172 6.65 43.97 -1.80
CA LEU A 172 7.17 42.66 -1.41
C LEU A 172 7.84 41.92 -2.59
N ALA A 173 7.24 41.96 -3.77
CA ALA A 173 7.83 41.39 -4.99
C ALA A 173 9.15 42.09 -5.39
N LEU A 174 9.19 43.42 -5.33
CA LEU A 174 10.40 44.20 -5.63
C LEU A 174 11.51 44.00 -4.60
N TRP A 175 11.18 43.72 -3.33
CA TRP A 175 12.16 43.40 -2.28
C TRP A 175 12.72 41.96 -2.40
N ALA A 176 11.92 41.01 -2.87
CA ALA A 176 12.35 39.61 -3.04
C ALA A 176 13.25 39.37 -4.27
N ALA A 177 13.04 40.14 -5.35
CA ALA A 177 13.71 39.93 -6.65
C ALA A 177 15.26 39.83 -6.60
N PRO A 178 16.01 40.60 -5.79
CA PRO A 178 17.47 40.48 -5.71
C PRO A 178 17.97 39.16 -5.12
N HIS A 179 17.20 38.52 -4.24
CA HIS A 179 17.65 37.35 -3.47
C HIS A 179 17.45 36.01 -4.17
N VAL A 180 16.52 35.91 -5.14
CA VAL A 180 16.27 34.67 -5.90
C VAL A 180 17.47 34.31 -6.78
N LYS A 181 18.19 35.30 -7.30
CA LYS A 181 19.33 35.09 -8.22
C LYS A 181 20.55 34.40 -7.57
N SER A 182 20.58 34.34 -6.24
CA SER A 182 21.65 33.70 -5.45
C SER A 182 21.58 32.17 -5.39
N TYR A 183 20.43 31.57 -5.74
CA TYR A 183 20.18 30.14 -5.53
C TYR A 183 20.34 29.26 -6.78
N LEU A 184 20.62 29.87 -7.95
CA LEU A 184 20.65 29.18 -9.25
C LEU A 184 22.05 29.02 -9.87
N ASN A 185 23.12 29.37 -9.15
CA ASN A 185 24.50 29.16 -9.59
C ASN A 185 25.45 28.96 -8.39
N PRO A 186 25.84 27.71 -8.06
CA PRO A 186 26.88 27.46 -7.07
C PRO A 186 28.28 27.70 -7.67
N GLU A 187 29.06 28.64 -7.11
CA GLU A 187 30.48 28.75 -7.42
C GLU A 187 31.24 27.47 -6.97
N PRO A 188 32.26 27.01 -7.72
CA PRO A 188 33.08 25.87 -7.32
C PRO A 188 33.91 26.19 -6.06
N ALA A 189 33.84 25.31 -5.07
CA ALA A 189 34.43 25.54 -3.74
C ALA A 189 35.95 25.77 -3.78
N LYS A 190 36.41 26.88 -3.18
CA LYS A 190 37.82 27.18 -3.00
C LYS A 190 38.46 26.23 -1.98
N LYS A 191 39.60 25.63 -2.33
CA LYS A 191 40.39 24.76 -1.44
C LYS A 191 40.93 25.56 -0.24
N PRO A 192 40.81 25.07 1.00
CA PRO A 192 41.54 25.64 2.13
C PRO A 192 43.04 25.32 2.03
N ALA A 193 43.88 26.30 2.38
CA ALA A 193 45.33 26.17 2.49
C ALA A 193 45.74 25.68 3.91
N PRO A 194 46.95 25.11 4.11
CA PRO A 194 47.27 24.37 5.33
C PRO A 194 47.60 25.26 6.54
N VAL A 195 47.19 24.82 7.73
CA VAL A 195 47.60 25.39 9.03
C VAL A 195 48.81 24.64 9.58
N ALA A 196 49.74 25.36 10.19
CA ALA A 196 51.06 24.86 10.55
C ALA A 196 51.16 24.19 11.94
N LYS A 197 52.30 23.51 12.13
CA LYS A 197 52.78 22.82 13.34
C LYS A 197 52.55 23.59 14.63
N ARG A 198 52.35 22.86 15.74
CA ARG A 198 52.73 23.31 17.08
C ARG A 198 53.49 22.21 17.85
N GLU A 199 54.11 22.61 18.95
CA GLU A 199 55.37 22.05 19.44
C GLU A 199 55.29 20.78 20.30
N LYS A 200 56.48 20.33 20.70
CA LYS A 200 56.85 19.05 21.30
C LYS A 200 57.18 19.26 22.77
N ILE A 201 56.74 18.35 23.65
CA ILE A 201 57.27 18.22 25.02
C ILE A 201 57.72 16.77 25.21
N GLU A 202 59.00 16.59 25.54
CA GLU A 202 59.60 15.30 25.97
C GLU A 202 59.62 15.23 27.50
N ILE A 203 59.76 14.06 28.12
CA ILE A 203 60.99 13.47 28.71
C ILE A 203 60.49 12.34 29.66
N PRO A 204 61.21 11.23 30.00
CA PRO A 204 62.53 10.71 29.58
C PRO A 204 62.44 9.32 28.88
N ARG A 205 63.56 8.58 28.80
CA ARG A 205 63.68 7.23 28.18
C ARG A 205 64.31 6.18 29.12
N GLN A 206 64.04 4.89 28.79
CA GLN A 206 65.00 3.74 28.86
C GLN A 206 65.37 3.18 30.26
N PRO A 207 65.96 1.94 30.38
CA PRO A 207 66.76 1.18 29.40
C PRO A 207 66.29 -0.24 29.00
N VAL A 208 67.08 -0.84 28.08
CA VAL A 208 67.06 -2.24 27.58
C VAL A 208 68.01 -3.10 28.46
N VAL A 209 68.23 -4.43 28.34
CA VAL A 209 68.90 -5.30 27.31
C VAL A 209 68.67 -6.82 27.67
N PRO A 210 69.07 -7.85 26.86
CA PRO A 210 68.29 -9.09 26.73
C PRO A 210 68.90 -10.45 27.25
N PRO A 211 69.26 -11.49 26.43
CA PRO A 211 68.56 -12.79 26.51
C PRO A 211 69.44 -14.04 26.72
N THR A 212 68.82 -15.22 27.01
CA THR A 212 69.49 -16.54 26.84
C THR A 212 68.54 -17.73 26.61
N LYS A 213 68.96 -18.66 25.74
CA LYS A 213 68.65 -20.12 25.72
C LYS A 213 69.77 -20.85 26.50
N PRO A 214 69.77 -22.18 26.85
CA PRO A 214 69.32 -23.31 26.00
C PRO A 214 68.77 -24.59 26.73
N THR A 215 68.67 -25.70 25.97
CA THR A 215 68.75 -27.13 26.35
C THR A 215 67.46 -27.93 26.67
N GLN A 216 67.43 -29.20 26.23
CA GLN A 216 66.48 -30.28 26.58
C GLN A 216 67.12 -31.26 27.60
N PRO A 217 66.43 -32.33 28.06
CA PRO A 217 66.50 -33.61 27.31
C PRO A 217 65.21 -34.49 27.31
N ASN A 218 65.12 -35.43 26.35
CA ASN A 218 64.63 -36.83 26.36
C ASN A 218 63.65 -37.37 27.45
N SER A 219 62.79 -38.38 27.21
CA SER A 219 62.56 -39.29 26.04
C SER A 219 61.36 -40.25 26.23
N ASN A 220 60.81 -40.78 25.11
CA ASN A 220 60.11 -42.10 24.95
C ASN A 220 58.75 -42.32 25.67
N SER A 221 57.84 -43.21 25.24
CA SER A 221 57.80 -44.16 24.10
C SER A 221 56.37 -44.57 23.66
N THR A 222 56.20 -44.96 22.39
CA THR A 222 55.08 -45.72 21.76
C THR A 222 55.35 -47.26 21.84
N PRO A 223 54.71 -48.22 21.13
CA PRO A 223 53.58 -48.21 20.16
C PRO A 223 52.48 -49.30 20.39
N ASN A 224 51.46 -49.39 19.52
CA ASN A 224 51.20 -50.62 18.73
C ASN A 224 50.35 -50.37 17.46
N ASN A 225 50.23 -51.35 16.55
CA ASN A 225 49.85 -51.17 15.13
C ASN A 225 49.23 -52.45 14.48
N VAL A 226 48.95 -52.41 13.16
CA VAL A 226 48.57 -53.52 12.22
C VAL A 226 47.10 -53.99 12.42
N VAL A 227 46.27 -54.40 11.42
CA VAL A 227 46.49 -55.13 10.14
C VAL A 227 45.55 -54.69 8.98
N ALA A 228 46.01 -54.88 7.73
CA ALA A 228 45.32 -54.75 6.42
C ALA A 228 46.05 -55.68 5.38
N PRO A 229 45.64 -55.85 4.08
CA PRO A 229 44.57 -55.24 3.27
C PRO A 229 43.56 -56.34 2.78
N PRO A 230 43.38 -56.83 1.51
CA PRO A 230 43.84 -56.48 0.14
C PRO A 230 42.74 -56.37 -0.98
N ALA A 231 43.09 -55.70 -2.11
CA ALA A 231 42.77 -56.03 -3.54
C ALA A 231 41.31 -56.08 -4.08
N GLN A 232 41.02 -55.85 -5.39
CA GLN A 232 41.67 -55.16 -6.53
C GLN A 232 40.67 -54.99 -7.70
N ASN A 233 40.65 -53.84 -8.40
CA ASN A 233 40.81 -53.71 -9.86
C ASN A 233 40.52 -52.28 -10.39
N SER A 234 40.97 -52.00 -11.61
CA SER A 234 41.06 -50.65 -12.20
C SER A 234 40.50 -50.55 -13.61
N PHE A 235 40.04 -49.35 -14.01
CA PHE A 235 40.10 -48.86 -15.40
C PHE A 235 40.17 -47.32 -15.41
N THR A 236 40.84 -46.74 -16.41
CA THR A 236 41.12 -45.28 -16.56
C THR A 236 41.05 -44.87 -18.07
N PRO A 237 41.49 -43.67 -18.52
CA PRO A 237 40.58 -42.59 -18.91
C PRO A 237 40.69 -42.15 -20.40
N PRO A 238 39.88 -41.16 -20.85
CA PRO A 238 40.48 -39.84 -21.22
C PRO A 238 39.54 -38.60 -21.03
N LYS A 239 39.94 -37.32 -21.29
CA LYS A 239 41.20 -36.56 -21.02
C LYS A 239 41.09 -35.08 -21.52
N ILE A 240 40.86 -34.10 -20.61
CA ILE A 240 41.36 -32.68 -20.66
C ILE A 240 40.73 -31.76 -21.76
N PRO A 241 40.72 -30.39 -21.67
CA PRO A 241 41.41 -29.47 -20.74
C PRO A 241 40.55 -28.53 -19.87
N GLN A 242 41.25 -27.84 -18.95
CA GLN A 242 40.79 -26.68 -18.16
C GLN A 242 41.26 -25.35 -18.77
N MET A 243 40.58 -24.25 -18.41
CA MET A 243 41.10 -22.89 -18.14
C MET A 243 39.89 -21.99 -17.77
N SER A 244 39.95 -20.92 -16.96
CA SER A 244 40.81 -20.53 -15.83
C SER A 244 40.28 -19.18 -15.31
N ASP A 245 40.09 -19.04 -13.99
CA ASP A 245 39.96 -17.80 -13.19
C ASP A 245 39.19 -16.57 -13.72
N ALA A 246 38.06 -16.24 -13.06
CA ALA A 246 37.71 -14.85 -12.70
C ALA A 246 36.67 -14.82 -11.57
N SER A 247 36.89 -13.99 -10.54
CA SER A 247 35.93 -13.80 -9.43
C SER A 247 35.05 -12.57 -9.65
N SER A 248 33.73 -12.75 -9.66
CA SER A 248 32.77 -11.71 -9.29
C SER A 248 31.48 -12.34 -8.73
N LEU A 249 30.99 -11.79 -7.62
CA LEU A 249 29.74 -12.19 -6.99
C LEU A 249 28.55 -11.48 -7.67
N PRO A 250 27.49 -12.20 -8.07
CA PRO A 250 26.14 -11.65 -8.14
C PRO A 250 25.48 -11.75 -6.75
N THR A 251 24.79 -10.69 -6.34
CA THR A 251 23.96 -10.67 -5.13
C THR A 251 22.82 -11.69 -5.22
N SER A 252 22.37 -12.24 -4.08
CA SER A 252 21.20 -13.12 -4.03
C SER A 252 19.96 -12.48 -4.68
N PRO A 253 19.18 -13.21 -5.50
CA PRO A 253 17.95 -12.68 -6.07
C PRO A 253 16.88 -12.52 -4.98
N THR A 254 16.19 -11.38 -4.98
CA THR A 254 14.99 -11.17 -4.15
C THR A 254 13.88 -12.10 -4.66
N VAL A 255 13.34 -12.93 -3.76
CA VAL A 255 12.19 -13.79 -4.09
C VAL A 255 10.93 -12.92 -4.13
N ASN A 256 10.32 -12.82 -5.31
CA ASN A 256 8.95 -12.37 -5.51
C ASN A 256 8.28 -13.35 -6.49
N SER A 257 7.25 -14.07 -6.04
CA SER A 257 6.62 -15.10 -6.85
C SER A 257 5.15 -15.31 -6.48
N SER A 258 4.25 -14.71 -7.26
CA SER A 258 2.92 -15.28 -7.50
C SER A 258 2.41 -14.88 -8.88
N THR A 259 1.72 -15.82 -9.52
CA THR A 259 1.23 -15.77 -10.90
C THR A 259 0.16 -14.69 -11.10
N ALA A 260 -0.01 -14.08 -12.29
CA ALA A 260 0.63 -14.39 -13.57
C ALA A 260 2.07 -13.90 -13.70
N SER A 261 2.87 -14.56 -14.54
CA SER A 261 4.23 -14.10 -14.88
C SER A 261 4.12 -12.80 -15.68
N ARG A 262 4.35 -11.67 -15.01
CA ARG A 262 4.60 -10.39 -15.68
C ARG A 262 5.92 -10.49 -16.44
N LEU A 263 6.06 -9.67 -17.47
CA LEU A 263 7.30 -9.57 -18.24
C LEU A 263 8.32 -8.74 -17.46
N PRO A 264 9.62 -9.06 -17.48
CA PRO A 264 10.62 -8.15 -16.96
C PRO A 264 10.51 -6.80 -17.70
N ALA A 265 10.65 -5.69 -16.99
CA ALA A 265 10.63 -4.37 -17.62
C ALA A 265 11.76 -4.26 -18.67
N PRO A 266 11.48 -3.80 -19.91
CA PRO A 266 12.50 -3.60 -20.94
C PRO A 266 13.66 -2.72 -20.45
N THR A 267 14.88 -3.12 -20.76
CA THR A 267 16.12 -2.43 -20.37
C THR A 267 17.19 -2.58 -21.45
N GLY A 268 18.26 -1.78 -21.36
CA GLY A 268 19.40 -1.88 -22.26
C GLY A 268 19.05 -1.55 -23.72
N THR A 269 19.57 -2.34 -24.66
CA THR A 269 19.42 -2.11 -26.11
C THR A 269 17.98 -2.23 -26.57
N ALA A 270 17.23 -3.23 -26.10
CA ALA A 270 15.84 -3.46 -26.53
C ALA A 270 14.90 -2.29 -26.19
N LEU A 271 15.12 -1.63 -25.04
CA LEU A 271 14.40 -0.39 -24.70
C LEU A 271 14.85 0.78 -25.59
N ALA A 272 16.16 0.91 -25.85
CA ALA A 272 16.70 2.00 -26.67
C ALA A 272 16.28 1.89 -28.16
N GLU A 273 16.16 0.67 -28.69
CA GLU A 273 15.68 0.39 -30.05
C GLU A 273 14.19 0.75 -30.20
N ALA A 274 13.36 0.38 -29.21
CA ALA A 274 11.93 0.73 -29.19
C ALA A 274 11.70 2.25 -28.98
N GLU A 275 12.48 2.91 -28.11
CA GLU A 275 12.42 4.37 -27.92
C GLU A 275 12.87 5.12 -29.19
N ALA A 276 13.92 4.65 -29.88
CA ALA A 276 14.39 5.26 -31.13
C ALA A 276 13.35 5.15 -32.25
N LEU A 277 12.71 3.99 -32.41
CA LEU A 277 11.61 3.81 -33.37
C LEU A 277 10.40 4.68 -33.02
N PHE A 278 10.07 4.82 -31.74
CA PHE A 278 9.02 5.72 -31.28
C PHE A 278 9.36 7.18 -31.59
N ASP A 279 10.60 7.64 -31.36
CA ASP A 279 11.01 9.01 -31.66
C ASP A 279 11.08 9.30 -33.17
N GLU A 280 11.42 8.31 -34.01
CA GLU A 280 11.36 8.42 -35.48
C GLU A 280 9.90 8.64 -35.96
N LEU A 281 8.95 7.88 -35.41
CA LEU A 281 7.55 7.93 -35.83
C LEU A 281 6.74 9.09 -35.21
N TYR A 282 7.05 9.46 -33.96
CA TYR A 282 6.20 10.33 -33.14
C TYR A 282 6.94 11.47 -32.44
N GLY A 283 8.27 11.55 -32.52
CA GLY A 283 9.08 12.50 -31.75
C GLY A 283 8.69 13.97 -31.97
N ASP A 284 8.34 14.36 -33.19
CA ASP A 284 7.88 15.73 -33.49
C ASP A 284 6.43 16.00 -33.04
N GLN A 285 5.55 15.00 -33.07
CA GLN A 285 4.21 15.10 -32.50
C GLN A 285 4.28 15.25 -30.97
N ARG A 286 5.14 14.45 -30.31
CA ARG A 286 5.45 14.53 -28.87
C ARG A 286 6.04 15.88 -28.47
N LYS A 287 6.82 16.55 -29.34
CA LYS A 287 7.32 17.91 -29.10
C LYS A 287 6.19 18.95 -29.18
N ALA A 288 5.40 18.93 -30.25
CA ALA A 288 4.30 19.87 -30.46
C ALA A 288 3.23 19.79 -29.35
N ALA A 289 2.94 18.58 -28.87
CA ALA A 289 1.93 18.33 -27.85
C ALA A 289 2.22 18.99 -26.49
N LYS A 290 3.48 19.35 -26.19
CA LYS A 290 3.86 19.98 -24.91
C LYS A 290 3.26 21.37 -24.71
N GLU A 291 2.86 22.04 -25.78
CA GLU A 291 2.19 23.35 -25.75
C GLU A 291 0.69 23.25 -26.09
N ASP A 292 0.19 22.05 -26.40
CA ASP A 292 -1.21 21.78 -26.76
C ASP A 292 -1.78 20.61 -25.94
N GLN A 293 -2.57 20.97 -24.92
CA GLN A 293 -3.25 20.04 -24.02
C GLN A 293 -4.21 19.09 -24.75
N ALA A 294 -4.84 19.54 -25.85
CA ALA A 294 -5.77 18.73 -26.64
C ALA A 294 -5.02 17.73 -27.54
N LEU A 295 -3.92 18.15 -28.16
CA LEU A 295 -3.03 17.25 -28.89
C LEU A 295 -2.40 16.20 -27.96
N SER A 296 -1.95 16.59 -26.76
CA SER A 296 -1.49 15.64 -25.73
C SER A 296 -2.57 14.59 -25.39
N ARG A 297 -3.82 15.01 -25.17
CA ARG A 297 -4.96 14.09 -24.91
C ARG A 297 -5.23 13.14 -26.08
N GLN A 298 -5.08 13.62 -27.32
CA GLN A 298 -5.23 12.82 -28.53
C GLN A 298 -4.10 11.79 -28.68
N LEU A 299 -2.85 12.20 -28.50
CA LEU A 299 -1.69 11.29 -28.61
C LEU A 299 -1.69 10.22 -27.52
N ALA A 300 -2.05 10.59 -26.28
CA ALA A 300 -2.24 9.62 -25.20
C ALA A 300 -3.28 8.54 -25.56
N GLN A 301 -4.44 8.94 -26.11
CA GLN A 301 -5.45 7.98 -26.60
C GLN A 301 -4.93 7.12 -27.75
N GLN A 302 -4.25 7.73 -28.72
CA GLN A 302 -3.70 7.05 -29.90
C GLN A 302 -2.66 6.01 -29.51
N TRP A 303 -1.73 6.33 -28.60
CA TRP A 303 -0.68 5.40 -28.16
C TRP A 303 -1.20 4.33 -27.20
N ILE A 304 -2.21 4.60 -26.35
CA ILE A 304 -2.95 3.55 -25.61
C ILE A 304 -3.61 2.56 -26.58
N GLN A 305 -4.21 3.05 -27.67
CA GLN A 305 -4.85 2.19 -28.67
C GLN A 305 -3.82 1.40 -29.49
N LEU A 306 -2.71 2.03 -29.88
CA LEU A 306 -1.63 1.38 -30.61
C LEU A 306 -0.92 0.32 -29.74
N ALA A 307 -0.63 0.61 -28.47
CA ALA A 307 -0.06 -0.35 -27.54
C ALA A 307 -0.91 -1.63 -27.45
N ARG A 308 -2.25 -1.48 -27.42
CA ARG A 308 -3.23 -2.58 -27.44
C ARG A 308 -3.26 -3.38 -28.75
N GLN A 309 -2.68 -2.86 -29.82
CA GLN A 309 -2.57 -3.52 -31.13
C GLN A 309 -1.18 -4.15 -31.34
N THR A 310 -0.13 -3.59 -30.76
CA THR A 310 1.29 -4.04 -30.87
C THR A 310 1.67 -5.07 -29.80
N MET A 311 0.72 -5.85 -29.28
CA MET A 311 0.91 -6.75 -28.13
C MET A 311 1.83 -7.97 -28.40
N ASP A 312 2.29 -8.11 -29.64
CA ASP A 312 3.32 -9.05 -30.12
C ASP A 312 4.75 -8.53 -29.92
N ASP A 313 4.98 -7.22 -29.75
CA ASP A 313 6.25 -6.63 -29.29
C ASP A 313 6.11 -5.93 -27.93
N PRO A 314 6.52 -6.60 -26.83
CA PRO A 314 6.53 -6.00 -25.50
C PRO A 314 7.36 -4.71 -25.36
N ASN A 315 8.44 -4.54 -26.14
CA ASN A 315 9.31 -3.37 -25.99
C ASN A 315 8.61 -2.12 -26.54
N SER A 316 8.04 -2.22 -27.75
CA SER A 316 7.19 -1.16 -28.31
C SER A 316 5.93 -0.95 -27.47
N THR A 317 5.23 -2.00 -26.99
CA THR A 317 4.08 -1.84 -26.09
C THR A 317 4.44 -1.07 -24.82
N PHE A 318 5.58 -1.36 -24.19
CA PHE A 318 6.06 -0.67 -23.00
C PHE A 318 6.32 0.82 -23.25
N VAL A 319 7.08 1.13 -24.30
CA VAL A 319 7.39 2.51 -24.73
C VAL A 319 6.12 3.30 -25.05
N LEU A 320 5.19 2.70 -25.80
CA LEU A 320 3.90 3.33 -26.14
C LEU A 320 3.07 3.66 -24.89
N TYR A 321 3.01 2.78 -23.89
CA TYR A 321 2.32 3.08 -22.64
C TYR A 321 3.06 4.13 -21.78
N GLN A 322 4.40 4.18 -21.79
CA GLN A 322 5.14 5.22 -21.07
C GLN A 322 4.88 6.62 -21.65
N HIS A 323 4.96 6.78 -22.97
CA HIS A 323 4.67 8.09 -23.60
C HIS A 323 3.20 8.45 -23.53
N ALA A 324 2.30 7.47 -23.57
CA ALA A 324 0.89 7.71 -23.33
C ALA A 324 0.60 8.18 -21.89
N LEU A 325 1.27 7.60 -20.89
CA LEU A 325 1.19 8.06 -19.49
C LEU A 325 1.68 9.51 -19.37
N ALA A 326 2.81 9.85 -19.98
CA ALA A 326 3.34 11.22 -19.98
C ALA A 326 2.36 12.22 -20.61
N MET A 327 1.85 11.94 -21.82
CA MET A 327 0.88 12.83 -22.48
C MET A 327 -0.49 12.84 -21.78
N ALA A 328 -0.89 11.78 -21.07
CA ALA A 328 -2.09 11.74 -20.26
C ALA A 328 -1.97 12.65 -19.01
N LEU A 329 -0.77 12.70 -18.41
CA LEU A 329 -0.44 13.61 -17.31
C LEU A 329 -0.39 15.07 -17.79
N ASP A 330 0.36 15.34 -18.86
CA ASP A 330 0.50 16.69 -19.43
C ASP A 330 -0.84 17.25 -19.96
N SER A 331 -1.74 16.38 -20.42
CA SER A 331 -3.10 16.78 -20.82
C SER A 331 -4.13 16.87 -19.68
N GLY A 332 -3.78 16.50 -18.45
CA GLY A 332 -4.74 16.41 -17.34
C GLY A 332 -5.89 15.46 -17.67
N SER A 333 -5.56 14.22 -18.03
CA SER A 333 -6.51 13.21 -18.54
C SER A 333 -6.52 11.97 -17.63
N PRO A 334 -7.07 12.06 -16.40
CA PRO A 334 -6.92 11.02 -15.37
C PRO A 334 -7.38 9.62 -15.82
N MET A 335 -8.46 9.50 -16.60
CA MET A 335 -8.88 8.22 -17.18
C MET A 335 -7.80 7.57 -18.08
N GLN A 336 -6.99 8.37 -18.80
CA GLN A 336 -5.89 7.86 -19.63
C GLN A 336 -4.65 7.57 -18.78
N VAL A 337 -4.38 8.37 -17.74
CA VAL A 337 -3.31 8.14 -16.75
C VAL A 337 -3.50 6.78 -16.08
N GLU A 338 -4.72 6.52 -15.57
CA GLU A 338 -5.11 5.25 -14.97
C GLU A 338 -4.89 4.07 -15.95
N ILE A 339 -5.41 4.17 -17.18
CA ILE A 339 -5.27 3.09 -18.17
C ILE A 339 -3.80 2.81 -18.47
N ALA A 340 -2.97 3.83 -18.68
CA ALA A 340 -1.55 3.62 -19.01
C ALA A 340 -0.74 3.08 -17.81
N ALA A 341 -0.96 3.63 -16.60
CA ALA A 341 -0.31 3.18 -15.38
C ALA A 341 -0.68 1.73 -15.02
N SER A 342 -1.96 1.40 -15.04
CA SER A 342 -2.44 0.06 -14.67
C SER A 342 -2.12 -0.99 -15.75
N GLU A 343 -2.10 -0.66 -17.04
CA GLU A 343 -1.61 -1.60 -18.07
C GLU A 343 -0.10 -1.86 -17.94
N LEU A 344 0.71 -0.85 -17.56
CA LEU A 344 2.14 -1.03 -17.25
C LEU A 344 2.33 -1.97 -16.05
N LEU A 345 1.69 -1.67 -14.92
CA LEU A 345 1.81 -2.48 -13.69
C LEU A 345 1.25 -3.90 -13.83
N LYS A 346 0.25 -4.09 -14.70
CA LYS A 346 -0.34 -5.40 -15.02
C LYS A 346 0.53 -6.26 -15.92
N ARG A 347 1.31 -5.66 -16.82
CA ARG A 347 2.11 -6.38 -17.83
C ARG A 347 3.57 -6.56 -17.45
N TYR A 348 4.15 -5.61 -16.72
CA TYR A 348 5.59 -5.56 -16.46
C TYR A 348 5.92 -5.61 -14.97
N GLU A 349 7.05 -6.22 -14.65
CA GLU A 349 7.65 -6.22 -13.32
C GLU A 349 8.23 -4.83 -13.02
N LEU A 350 7.35 -3.95 -12.55
CA LEU A 350 7.65 -2.56 -12.22
C LEU A 350 7.44 -2.30 -10.73
N ASP A 351 8.26 -1.38 -10.21
CA ASP A 351 8.10 -0.83 -8.88
C ASP A 351 6.90 0.13 -8.87
N GLU A 352 5.82 -0.27 -8.20
CA GLU A 352 4.57 0.48 -8.15
C GLU A 352 4.71 1.84 -7.43
N GLN A 353 5.58 1.94 -6.43
CA GLN A 353 5.84 3.20 -5.72
C GLN A 353 6.55 4.18 -6.66
N LYS A 354 7.59 3.73 -7.37
CA LYS A 354 8.33 4.54 -8.35
C LYS A 354 7.46 4.98 -9.54
N LEU A 355 6.42 4.22 -9.90
CA LEU A 355 5.48 4.59 -10.96
C LEU A 355 4.36 5.52 -10.46
N LYS A 356 3.72 5.22 -9.33
CA LYS A 356 2.56 5.99 -8.83
C LYS A 356 2.95 7.27 -8.08
N LEU A 357 4.08 7.34 -7.36
CA LEU A 357 4.46 8.55 -6.63
C LEU A 357 4.66 9.79 -7.52
N PRO A 358 5.33 9.72 -8.70
CA PRO A 358 5.41 10.84 -9.62
C PRO A 358 4.03 11.27 -10.15
N VAL A 359 3.17 10.31 -10.47
CA VAL A 359 1.78 10.55 -10.93
C VAL A 359 1.00 11.32 -9.87
N ILE A 360 0.94 10.80 -8.63
CA ILE A 360 0.33 11.49 -7.47
C ILE A 360 0.89 12.90 -7.35
N ASN A 361 2.22 13.05 -7.44
CA ASN A 361 2.87 14.34 -7.24
C ASN A 361 2.53 15.39 -8.30
N GLN A 362 2.27 14.98 -9.55
CA GLN A 362 1.81 15.86 -10.62
C GLN A 362 0.32 16.20 -10.47
N ILE A 363 -0.56 15.21 -10.26
CA ILE A 363 -2.02 15.43 -10.23
C ILE A 363 -2.52 16.06 -8.93
N ALA A 364 -1.81 15.91 -7.80
CA ALA A 364 -2.18 16.51 -6.51
C ALA A 364 -2.14 18.06 -6.50
N GLY A 365 -1.54 18.70 -7.51
CA GLY A 365 -1.63 20.14 -7.71
C GLY A 365 -2.92 20.63 -8.40
N SER A 366 -3.76 19.71 -8.90
CA SER A 366 -4.92 20.03 -9.74
C SER A 366 -6.15 20.40 -8.90
N PRO A 367 -6.95 21.41 -9.33
CA PRO A 367 -8.27 21.67 -8.76
C PRO A 367 -9.37 20.75 -9.34
N ASP A 368 -9.07 20.04 -10.44
CA ASP A 368 -9.99 19.12 -11.12
C ASP A 368 -10.32 17.89 -10.26
N SER A 369 -11.60 17.52 -10.21
CA SER A 369 -12.07 16.43 -9.35
C SER A 369 -11.67 15.04 -9.83
N GLU A 370 -11.62 14.77 -11.14
CA GLU A 370 -11.17 13.45 -11.61
C GLU A 370 -9.66 13.25 -11.37
N CYS A 371 -8.87 14.33 -11.46
CA CYS A 371 -7.46 14.33 -11.08
C CYS A 371 -7.27 14.11 -9.57
N ALA A 372 -8.12 14.73 -8.74
CA ALA A 372 -8.13 14.56 -7.30
C ALA A 372 -8.50 13.12 -6.91
N ASP A 373 -9.62 12.59 -7.43
CA ASP A 373 -10.09 11.21 -7.19
C ASP A 373 -9.00 10.18 -7.49
N LEU A 374 -8.34 10.28 -8.66
CA LEU A 374 -7.23 9.39 -9.03
C LEU A 374 -6.01 9.55 -8.10
N GLY A 375 -5.68 10.79 -7.72
CA GLY A 375 -4.60 11.06 -6.77
C GLY A 375 -4.86 10.46 -5.39
N LEU A 376 -6.12 10.48 -4.93
CA LEU A 376 -6.53 9.86 -3.68
C LEU A 376 -6.47 8.32 -3.77
N GLN A 377 -7.01 7.74 -4.85
CA GLN A 377 -6.96 6.30 -5.12
C GLN A 377 -5.51 5.79 -5.08
N PHE A 378 -4.61 6.36 -5.89
CA PHE A 378 -3.20 5.96 -5.91
C PHE A 378 -2.49 6.21 -4.57
N SER A 379 -2.89 7.25 -3.83
CA SER A 379 -2.33 7.49 -2.49
C SER A 379 -2.74 6.41 -1.50
N TYR A 380 -3.99 5.95 -1.52
CA TYR A 380 -4.47 4.88 -0.63
C TYR A 380 -3.90 3.51 -1.03
N ASP A 381 -3.87 3.18 -2.34
CA ASP A 381 -3.24 1.96 -2.88
C ASP A 381 -1.81 1.77 -2.33
N LEU A 382 -1.00 2.84 -2.36
CA LEU A 382 0.37 2.79 -1.86
C LEU A 382 0.43 2.77 -0.32
N MET A 383 -0.55 3.36 0.35
CA MET A 383 -0.55 3.47 1.81
C MET A 383 -0.91 2.17 2.50
N GLU A 384 -1.85 1.38 1.98
CA GLU A 384 -2.18 0.05 2.54
C GLU A 384 -0.95 -0.87 2.56
N ARG A 385 -0.08 -0.75 1.54
CA ARG A 385 1.22 -1.44 1.48
C ARG A 385 2.22 -0.86 2.49
N ALA A 386 2.37 0.46 2.54
CA ALA A 386 3.20 1.14 3.57
C ALA A 386 2.75 0.87 5.02
N ILE A 387 1.47 0.54 5.21
CA ILE A 387 0.82 0.12 6.45
C ILE A 387 1.22 -1.33 6.78
N ALA A 388 1.13 -2.25 5.82
CA ALA A 388 1.55 -3.63 5.96
C ALA A 388 3.06 -3.76 6.25
N ASP A 389 3.89 -3.14 5.41
CA ASP A 389 5.36 -3.23 5.42
C ASP A 389 6.04 -2.43 6.55
N ASP A 390 5.26 -1.72 7.39
CA ASP A 390 5.74 -0.77 8.40
C ASP A 390 6.65 0.36 7.81
N ASP A 391 6.40 0.82 6.58
CA ASP A 391 7.07 2.00 6.02
C ASP A 391 6.42 3.31 6.52
N TYR A 392 6.96 3.81 7.63
CA TYR A 392 6.60 5.11 8.21
C TYR A 392 6.93 6.30 7.28
N SER A 393 7.92 6.16 6.40
CA SER A 393 8.43 7.27 5.58
C SER A 393 7.56 7.52 4.35
N LEU A 394 7.23 6.45 3.60
CA LEU A 394 6.31 6.49 2.47
C LEU A 394 4.92 6.97 2.92
N ARG A 395 4.41 6.43 4.03
CA ARG A 395 3.15 6.88 4.62
C ARG A 395 3.16 8.37 4.98
N GLN A 396 4.23 8.87 5.60
CA GLN A 396 4.32 10.30 5.92
C GLN A 396 4.31 11.18 4.65
N GLN A 397 4.97 10.76 3.57
CA GLN A 397 4.90 11.45 2.28
C GLN A 397 3.48 11.44 1.71
N LEU A 398 2.82 10.29 1.69
CA LEU A 398 1.47 10.15 1.14
C LEU A 398 0.41 10.92 1.94
N THR A 399 0.54 11.04 3.27
CA THR A 399 -0.31 11.92 4.10
C THR A 399 -0.17 13.39 3.67
N VAL A 400 1.03 13.85 3.33
CA VAL A 400 1.26 15.21 2.81
C VAL A 400 0.65 15.39 1.41
N ASP A 401 0.75 14.37 0.55
CA ASP A 401 0.16 14.41 -0.79
C ASP A 401 -1.38 14.38 -0.76
N VAL A 402 -2.00 13.56 0.10
CA VAL A 402 -3.45 13.61 0.38
C VAL A 402 -3.87 14.98 0.94
N GLY A 403 -3.10 15.53 1.89
CA GLY A 403 -3.35 16.88 2.42
C GLY A 403 -3.25 17.98 1.35
N ARG A 404 -2.39 17.81 0.35
CA ARG A 404 -2.29 18.70 -0.81
C ARG A 404 -3.48 18.57 -1.75
N ILE A 405 -3.95 17.35 -2.03
CA ILE A 405 -5.19 17.12 -2.81
C ILE A 405 -6.40 17.76 -2.10
N VAL A 406 -6.55 17.55 -0.78
CA VAL A 406 -7.59 18.20 0.06
C VAL A 406 -7.59 19.72 -0.09
N ALA A 407 -6.40 20.34 -0.18
CA ALA A 407 -6.26 21.79 -0.26
C ALA A 407 -6.62 22.38 -1.65
N GLN A 408 -6.37 21.65 -2.75
CA GLN A 408 -6.60 22.14 -4.12
C GLN A 408 -7.96 21.75 -4.69
N THR A 409 -8.49 20.57 -4.34
CA THR A 409 -9.72 20.01 -4.93
C THR A 409 -10.90 20.99 -4.81
N ALA A 410 -11.50 21.38 -5.93
CA ALA A 410 -12.62 22.32 -5.93
C ALA A 410 -13.93 21.71 -5.39
N ASP A 411 -14.17 20.43 -5.68
CA ASP A 411 -15.38 19.69 -5.31
C ASP A 411 -15.51 19.46 -3.79
N PRO A 412 -16.66 19.78 -3.17
CA PRO A 412 -16.83 19.68 -1.72
C PRO A 412 -16.94 18.25 -1.20
N ASP A 413 -17.50 17.31 -1.97
CA ASP A 413 -17.72 15.93 -1.52
C ASP A 413 -16.39 15.15 -1.52
N THR A 414 -15.62 15.28 -2.60
CA THR A 414 -14.25 14.76 -2.75
C THR A 414 -13.35 15.31 -1.64
N ARG A 415 -13.41 16.63 -1.39
CA ARG A 415 -12.69 17.28 -0.30
C ARG A 415 -13.10 16.73 1.08
N MET A 416 -14.39 16.48 1.30
CA MET A 416 -14.90 15.92 2.57
C MET A 416 -14.42 14.48 2.79
N ILE A 417 -14.50 13.63 1.77
CA ILE A 417 -14.00 12.24 1.80
C ILE A 417 -12.50 12.23 2.10
N ALA A 418 -11.73 13.04 1.37
CA ALA A 418 -10.29 13.15 1.57
C ALA A 418 -9.91 13.71 2.97
N GLN A 419 -10.70 14.62 3.55
CA GLN A 419 -10.52 15.08 4.93
C GLN A 419 -10.86 14.00 5.98
N ILE A 420 -11.89 13.19 5.75
CA ILE A 420 -12.22 12.06 6.64
C ILE A 420 -11.08 11.04 6.64
N ASN A 421 -10.56 10.71 5.46
CA ASN A 421 -9.43 9.81 5.32
C ASN A 421 -8.15 10.41 5.92
N LEU A 422 -7.82 11.69 5.68
CA LEU A 422 -6.65 12.33 6.28
C LEU A 422 -6.60 12.20 7.81
N ARG A 423 -7.75 12.39 8.51
CA ARG A 423 -7.84 12.17 9.96
C ARG A 423 -7.59 10.71 10.37
N ARG A 424 -8.01 9.73 9.55
CA ARG A 424 -7.69 8.31 9.77
C ARG A 424 -6.17 8.07 9.63
N LEU A 425 -5.52 8.74 8.67
CA LEU A 425 -4.06 8.65 8.47
C LEU A 425 -3.29 9.27 9.65
N ASP A 426 -3.71 10.44 10.11
CA ASP A 426 -3.14 11.11 11.29
C ASP A 426 -3.25 10.20 12.53
N LYS A 427 -4.44 9.65 12.79
CA LYS A 427 -4.68 8.70 13.89
C LYS A 427 -3.82 7.43 13.76
N TYR A 428 -3.71 6.86 12.56
CA TYR A 428 -2.84 5.71 12.31
C TYR A 428 -1.36 6.07 12.56
N ALA A 429 -0.91 7.27 12.18
CA ALA A 429 0.44 7.74 12.45
C ALA A 429 0.72 7.86 13.95
N GLU A 430 -0.16 8.50 14.73
CA GLU A 430 -0.07 8.62 16.18
C GLU A 430 0.02 7.24 16.86
N GLN A 431 -0.91 6.34 16.53
CA GLN A 431 -0.95 4.98 17.10
C GLN A 431 0.27 4.15 16.70
N SER A 432 0.82 4.36 15.50
CA SER A 432 2.05 3.68 15.05
C SER A 432 3.29 4.09 15.87
N VAL A 433 3.32 5.32 16.39
CA VAL A 433 4.38 5.79 17.29
C VAL A 433 4.19 5.20 18.68
N ALA A 434 2.96 5.18 19.19
CA ALA A 434 2.63 4.55 20.47
C ALA A 434 2.97 3.04 20.47
N ALA A 435 2.65 2.33 19.39
CA ALA A 435 2.95 0.91 19.22
C ALA A 435 4.46 0.59 19.23
N ASN A 436 5.29 1.45 18.62
CA ASN A 436 6.75 1.29 18.66
C ASN A 436 7.35 1.57 20.04
N GLN A 437 6.80 2.53 20.77
CA GLN A 437 7.18 2.77 22.17
C GLN A 437 6.77 1.59 23.06
N ALA A 438 5.55 1.08 22.89
CA ALA A 438 5.03 -0.10 23.57
C ALA A 438 5.90 -1.35 23.29
N ARG A 439 6.18 -1.65 22.02
CA ARG A 439 7.05 -2.76 21.58
C ARG A 439 8.45 -2.69 22.23
N SER A 440 8.96 -1.48 22.47
CA SER A 440 10.22 -1.27 23.22
C SER A 440 10.06 -1.53 24.72
N ALA A 441 8.95 -1.07 25.31
CA ALA A 441 8.64 -1.17 26.74
C ALA A 441 8.22 -2.58 27.22
N LEU A 442 7.92 -3.53 26.32
CA LEU A 442 7.64 -4.94 26.68
C LEU A 442 8.72 -5.61 27.55
N ASN A 443 9.97 -5.13 27.47
CA ASN A 443 11.10 -5.66 28.25
C ASN A 443 11.19 -5.10 29.69
N ASP A 444 10.35 -4.13 30.06
CA ASP A 444 10.22 -3.61 31.42
C ASP A 444 9.00 -4.24 32.11
N PRO A 445 9.17 -5.11 33.12
CA PRO A 445 8.05 -5.72 33.84
C PRO A 445 7.08 -4.73 34.49
N GLY A 446 7.50 -3.48 34.76
CA GLY A 446 6.63 -2.42 35.28
C GLY A 446 5.72 -1.79 34.21
N GLN A 447 6.01 -1.99 32.93
CA GLN A 447 5.28 -1.43 31.79
C GLN A 447 4.74 -2.50 30.82
N ALA A 448 5.14 -3.77 30.97
CA ALA A 448 4.79 -4.85 30.05
C ALA A 448 3.28 -5.02 29.82
N THR A 449 2.43 -4.88 30.85
CA THR A 449 0.97 -5.04 30.72
C THR A 449 0.32 -3.92 29.90
N THR A 450 0.73 -2.66 30.10
CA THR A 450 0.25 -1.52 29.32
C THR A 450 0.84 -1.50 27.91
N ALA A 451 2.10 -1.92 27.76
CA ALA A 451 2.72 -2.14 26.45
C ALA A 451 2.00 -3.25 25.64
N ASN A 452 1.60 -4.34 26.30
CA ASN A 452 0.78 -5.38 25.69
C ASN A 452 -0.61 -4.87 25.28
N GLN A 453 -1.25 -4.01 26.08
CA GLN A 453 -2.50 -3.35 25.67
C GLN A 453 -2.29 -2.57 24.36
N THR A 454 -1.41 -1.56 24.36
CA THR A 454 -1.21 -0.68 23.19
C THR A 454 -0.75 -1.43 21.95
N LEU A 455 0.14 -2.43 22.09
CA LEU A 455 0.59 -3.22 20.94
C LEU A 455 -0.48 -4.18 20.42
N GLY A 456 -1.33 -4.73 21.31
CA GLY A 456 -2.46 -5.57 20.92
C GLY A 456 -3.55 -4.77 20.18
N GLU A 457 -3.93 -3.60 20.71
CA GLU A 457 -4.89 -2.69 20.07
C GLU A 457 -4.36 -2.20 18.71
N TRP A 458 -3.06 -1.89 18.60
CA TRP A 458 -2.40 -1.57 17.34
C TRP A 458 -2.52 -2.69 16.29
N LEU A 459 -2.11 -3.91 16.67
CA LEU A 459 -2.09 -5.05 15.76
C LEU A 459 -3.50 -5.41 15.28
N CYS A 460 -4.45 -5.55 16.20
CA CYS A 460 -5.84 -5.89 15.86
C CYS A 460 -6.57 -4.75 15.15
N PHE A 461 -6.62 -3.54 15.70
CA PHE A 461 -7.57 -2.51 15.26
C PHE A 461 -7.02 -1.57 14.18
N TYR A 462 -5.71 -1.60 13.91
CA TYR A 462 -5.07 -0.72 12.93
C TYR A 462 -4.31 -1.48 11.84
N LYS A 463 -3.62 -2.59 12.17
CA LYS A 463 -2.98 -3.46 11.16
C LYS A 463 -3.84 -4.66 10.72
N ASN A 464 -5.02 -4.87 11.31
CA ASN A 464 -5.88 -6.05 11.14
C ASN A 464 -5.17 -7.41 11.35
N ASP A 465 -4.04 -7.43 12.07
CA ASP A 465 -3.26 -8.63 12.34
C ASP A 465 -3.65 -9.27 13.68
N TRP A 466 -4.91 -9.71 13.76
CA TRP A 466 -5.50 -10.35 14.93
C TRP A 466 -4.69 -11.54 15.43
N THR A 467 -4.06 -12.29 14.51
CA THR A 467 -3.20 -13.44 14.84
C THR A 467 -2.04 -13.06 15.77
N ALA A 468 -1.40 -11.90 15.56
CA ALA A 468 -0.36 -11.38 16.46
C ALA A 468 -0.95 -10.58 17.64
N GLY A 469 -2.01 -9.81 17.39
CA GLY A 469 -2.61 -8.92 18.39
C GLY A 469 -3.30 -9.62 19.56
N ILE A 470 -3.94 -10.78 19.33
CA ILE A 470 -4.69 -11.52 20.36
C ILE A 470 -3.81 -11.90 21.55
N SER A 471 -2.58 -12.37 21.35
CA SER A 471 -1.65 -12.69 22.46
C SER A 471 -1.26 -11.46 23.30
N HIS A 472 -1.22 -10.28 22.67
CA HIS A 472 -0.94 -9.03 23.35
C HIS A 472 -2.18 -8.51 24.09
N LEU A 473 -3.38 -8.55 23.49
CA LEU A 473 -4.65 -8.19 24.17
C LEU A 473 -4.96 -9.10 25.36
N ALA A 474 -4.74 -10.41 25.25
CA ALA A 474 -4.84 -11.35 26.38
C ALA A 474 -3.86 -11.01 27.53
N SER A 475 -2.76 -10.33 27.22
CA SER A 475 -1.75 -9.86 28.18
C SER A 475 -1.94 -8.37 28.57
N GLY A 476 -3.04 -7.75 28.15
CA GLY A 476 -3.34 -6.33 28.32
C GLY A 476 -4.02 -5.95 29.64
N THR A 477 -4.53 -4.73 29.69
CA THR A 477 -5.17 -4.10 30.86
C THR A 477 -6.69 -3.92 30.73
N ASP A 478 -7.24 -3.88 29.51
CA ASP A 478 -8.68 -3.81 29.27
C ASP A 478 -9.32 -5.17 29.59
N PRO A 479 -10.25 -5.27 30.55
CA PRO A 479 -10.80 -6.55 30.97
C PRO A 479 -11.72 -7.19 29.92
N GLN A 480 -12.37 -6.41 29.05
CA GLN A 480 -13.28 -6.94 28.03
C GLN A 480 -12.50 -7.48 26.82
N LEU A 481 -11.52 -6.71 26.33
CA LEU A 481 -10.64 -7.14 25.24
C LEU A 481 -9.77 -8.33 25.67
N LYS A 482 -9.26 -8.31 26.91
CA LYS A 482 -8.53 -9.44 27.49
C LYS A 482 -9.39 -10.70 27.56
N GLN A 483 -10.61 -10.61 28.09
CA GLN A 483 -11.50 -11.78 28.18
C GLN A 483 -11.84 -12.35 26.80
N ALA A 484 -12.09 -11.49 25.80
CA ALA A 484 -12.37 -11.93 24.44
C ALA A 484 -11.15 -12.63 23.80
N ALA A 485 -9.96 -12.04 23.94
CA ALA A 485 -8.69 -12.60 23.44
C ALA A 485 -8.29 -13.92 24.15
N GLU A 486 -8.43 -14.01 25.47
CA GLU A 486 -8.21 -15.25 26.23
C GLU A 486 -9.19 -16.35 25.80
N THR A 487 -10.45 -16.01 25.54
CA THR A 487 -11.47 -16.96 25.07
C THR A 487 -11.21 -17.45 23.65
N GLU A 488 -10.78 -16.57 22.74
CA GLU A 488 -10.43 -16.95 21.38
C GLU A 488 -9.16 -17.81 21.33
N SER A 489 -8.11 -17.40 22.06
CA SER A 489 -6.85 -18.16 22.15
C SER A 489 -7.03 -19.56 22.75
N ALA A 490 -8.02 -19.75 23.63
CA ALA A 490 -8.42 -21.05 24.17
C ALA A 490 -9.36 -21.87 23.25
N THR A 491 -9.93 -21.25 22.21
CA THR A 491 -10.90 -21.89 21.31
C THR A 491 -10.18 -22.78 20.29
N ARG A 492 -10.56 -24.06 20.24
CA ARG A 492 -9.95 -25.05 19.33
C ARG A 492 -10.63 -25.08 17.98
N THR A 493 -9.89 -25.46 16.93
CA THR A 493 -10.43 -25.67 15.58
C THR A 493 -11.61 -26.66 15.62
N GLY A 494 -12.78 -26.20 15.14
CA GLY A 494 -14.04 -26.97 15.18
C GLY A 494 -14.91 -26.73 16.42
N ASP A 495 -14.45 -25.98 17.42
CA ASP A 495 -15.26 -25.61 18.60
C ASP A 495 -16.21 -24.45 18.27
N VAL A 496 -17.34 -24.79 17.65
CA VAL A 496 -18.42 -23.84 17.30
C VAL A 496 -18.91 -23.04 18.51
N GLN A 497 -18.89 -23.63 19.71
CA GLN A 497 -19.36 -22.97 20.93
C GLN A 497 -18.30 -22.02 21.51
N GLY A 498 -17.02 -22.36 21.42
CA GLY A 498 -15.92 -21.44 21.71
C GLY A 498 -15.95 -20.21 20.80
N VAL A 499 -16.06 -20.42 19.47
CA VAL A 499 -16.12 -19.31 18.50
C VAL A 499 -17.35 -18.43 18.71
N GLU A 500 -18.53 -18.99 18.97
CA GLU A 500 -19.74 -18.19 19.26
C GLU A 500 -19.61 -17.38 20.56
N THR A 501 -18.92 -17.93 21.57
CA THR A 501 -18.65 -17.21 22.82
C THR A 501 -17.65 -16.07 22.59
N SER A 502 -16.56 -16.32 21.87
CA SER A 502 -15.56 -15.32 21.50
C SER A 502 -16.17 -14.17 20.68
N ALA A 503 -16.91 -14.48 19.60
CA ALA A 503 -17.63 -13.50 18.80
C ALA A 503 -18.68 -12.71 19.63
N GLY A 504 -19.26 -13.34 20.67
CA GLY A 504 -20.12 -12.70 21.65
C GLY A 504 -19.39 -11.68 22.52
N LEU A 505 -18.18 -12.02 22.97
CA LEU A 505 -17.33 -11.15 23.78
C LEU A 505 -16.76 -9.97 22.97
N TRP A 506 -16.21 -10.21 21.78
CA TRP A 506 -15.75 -9.14 20.89
C TRP A 506 -16.87 -8.17 20.53
N TRP A 507 -18.04 -8.69 20.10
CA TRP A 507 -19.20 -7.83 19.85
C TRP A 507 -19.55 -7.01 21.10
N SER A 508 -19.51 -7.58 22.29
CA SER A 508 -19.82 -6.85 23.54
C SER A 508 -18.76 -5.81 23.92
N ALA A 509 -17.47 -6.08 23.63
CA ALA A 509 -16.36 -5.15 23.88
C ALA A 509 -16.31 -3.99 22.88
N SER A 510 -16.83 -4.16 21.67
CA SER A 510 -16.98 -3.06 20.71
C SER A 510 -18.00 -2.01 21.16
N GLN A 511 -19.10 -2.41 21.82
CA GLN A 511 -20.18 -1.49 22.24
C GLN A 511 -19.77 -0.56 23.40
N SER A 512 -18.61 -0.78 24.02
CA SER A 512 -18.07 0.04 25.11
C SER A 512 -16.90 0.93 24.70
N ARG A 513 -16.40 0.84 23.45
CA ARG A 513 -15.39 1.79 22.94
C ARG A 513 -16.04 3.14 22.68
N GLY A 514 -15.34 4.22 23.04
CA GLY A 514 -15.74 5.60 22.75
C GLY A 514 -15.24 6.11 21.38
N ASP A 515 -14.63 5.25 20.59
CA ASP A 515 -14.02 5.56 19.29
C ASP A 515 -14.63 4.68 18.19
N GLU A 516 -15.14 5.32 17.14
CA GLU A 516 -15.90 4.66 16.06
C GLU A 516 -15.05 3.72 15.21
N TRP A 517 -13.74 4.00 15.06
CA TRP A 517 -12.83 3.17 14.27
C TRP A 517 -12.52 1.86 15.00
N GLU A 518 -12.18 1.95 16.29
CA GLU A 518 -11.91 0.79 17.12
C GLU A 518 -13.17 -0.05 17.35
N GLN A 519 -14.33 0.60 17.54
CA GLN A 519 -15.62 -0.10 17.54
C GLN A 519 -15.81 -0.88 16.23
N LEU A 520 -15.64 -0.25 15.06
CA LEU A 520 -15.87 -0.89 13.77
C LEU A 520 -14.92 -2.07 13.54
N ALA A 521 -13.62 -1.93 13.88
CA ALA A 521 -12.64 -3.01 13.75
C ALA A 521 -12.99 -4.23 14.62
N ILE A 522 -13.40 -4.01 15.88
CA ILE A 522 -13.81 -5.11 16.77
C ILE A 522 -15.13 -5.75 16.31
N GLU A 523 -16.08 -4.96 15.77
CA GLU A 523 -17.30 -5.51 15.16
C GLU A 523 -17.01 -6.34 13.91
N HIS A 524 -16.02 -5.96 13.09
CA HIS A 524 -15.61 -6.70 11.88
C HIS A 524 -15.08 -8.10 12.24
N HIS A 525 -14.11 -8.19 13.15
CA HIS A 525 -13.56 -9.48 13.63
C HIS A 525 -14.65 -10.35 14.29
N ALA A 526 -15.52 -9.74 15.09
CA ALA A 526 -16.68 -10.47 15.64
C ALA A 526 -17.59 -11.02 14.52
N VAL A 527 -17.79 -10.27 13.43
CA VAL A 527 -18.57 -10.67 12.25
C VAL A 527 -17.91 -11.78 11.45
N GLU A 528 -16.59 -11.74 11.23
CA GLU A 528 -15.82 -12.82 10.58
C GLU A 528 -15.98 -14.14 11.37
N LEU A 529 -15.81 -14.07 12.70
CA LEU A 529 -16.02 -15.21 13.59
C LEU A 529 -17.47 -15.74 13.52
N TYR A 530 -18.49 -14.88 13.47
CA TYR A 530 -19.87 -15.31 13.25
C TYR A 530 -20.08 -15.96 11.88
N GLN A 531 -19.60 -15.35 10.80
CA GLN A 531 -19.76 -15.86 9.43
C GLN A 531 -19.17 -17.27 9.29
N LYS A 532 -17.98 -17.50 9.85
CA LYS A 532 -17.26 -18.78 9.89
C LYS A 532 -18.08 -19.93 10.49
N ILE A 533 -18.96 -19.64 11.46
CA ILE A 533 -19.83 -20.65 12.11
C ILE A 533 -21.32 -20.54 11.74
N LEU A 534 -21.74 -19.48 11.04
CA LEU A 534 -23.16 -19.21 10.74
C LEU A 534 -23.90 -20.39 10.08
N PRO A 535 -23.30 -21.20 9.17
CA PRO A 535 -23.95 -22.39 8.63
C PRO A 535 -24.32 -23.42 9.71
N GLN A 536 -23.48 -23.52 10.75
CA GLN A 536 -23.52 -24.52 11.82
C GLN A 536 -24.37 -24.07 13.01
N LEU A 537 -24.61 -22.76 13.16
CA LEU A 537 -25.52 -22.20 14.18
C LEU A 537 -27.00 -22.50 13.85
N SER A 538 -27.80 -22.70 14.90
CA SER A 538 -29.25 -22.92 14.81
C SER A 538 -30.03 -22.08 15.84
N GLY A 539 -31.34 -21.95 15.64
CA GLY A 539 -32.24 -21.23 16.54
C GLY A 539 -31.83 -19.79 16.84
N LEU A 540 -32.03 -19.35 18.09
CA LEU A 540 -31.76 -17.98 18.54
C LEU A 540 -30.29 -17.56 18.37
N LYS A 541 -29.33 -18.49 18.39
CA LYS A 541 -27.91 -18.18 18.15
C LYS A 541 -27.65 -17.76 16.72
N ARG A 542 -28.24 -18.48 15.75
CA ARG A 542 -28.16 -18.11 14.32
C ARG A 542 -28.85 -16.78 14.05
N GLU A 543 -30.00 -16.54 14.67
CA GLU A 543 -30.75 -15.29 14.57
C GLU A 543 -29.95 -14.10 15.13
N ALA A 544 -29.32 -14.25 16.30
CA ALA A 544 -28.48 -13.22 16.90
C ALA A 544 -27.22 -12.94 16.06
N ALA A 545 -26.54 -13.97 15.57
CA ALA A 545 -25.40 -13.83 14.67
C ALA A 545 -25.79 -13.10 13.36
N THR A 546 -26.89 -13.52 12.72
CA THR A 546 -27.39 -12.89 11.49
C THR A 546 -27.72 -11.41 11.71
N LYS A 547 -28.32 -11.05 12.84
CA LYS A 547 -28.61 -9.66 13.19
C LYS A 547 -27.38 -8.82 13.49
N ARG A 548 -26.33 -9.42 14.09
CA ARG A 548 -25.03 -8.73 14.31
C ARG A 548 -24.32 -8.45 12.99
N ILE A 549 -24.27 -9.44 12.09
CA ILE A 549 -23.74 -9.29 10.73
C ILE A 549 -24.50 -8.18 9.98
N ALA A 550 -25.83 -8.25 9.93
CA ALA A 550 -26.65 -7.25 9.25
C ALA A 550 -26.55 -5.83 9.87
N ALA A 551 -26.35 -5.72 11.19
CA ALA A 551 -26.14 -4.43 11.86
C ALA A 551 -24.76 -3.82 11.57
N HIS A 552 -23.73 -4.66 11.35
CA HIS A 552 -22.42 -4.20 10.88
C HIS A 552 -22.49 -3.78 9.40
N GLU A 553 -23.15 -4.56 8.54
CA GLU A 553 -23.50 -4.21 7.15
C GLU A 553 -24.40 -2.95 7.01
N GLU A 554 -24.93 -2.42 8.12
CA GLU A 554 -25.64 -1.13 8.17
C GLU A 554 -24.79 0.05 8.65
N LYS A 555 -23.63 -0.22 9.26
CA LYS A 555 -22.61 0.78 9.59
C LYS A 555 -21.57 0.94 8.49
N LEU A 556 -21.27 -0.14 7.76
CA LEU A 556 -20.53 -0.09 6.51
C LEU A 556 -21.32 0.78 5.49
N PRO A 557 -20.67 1.72 4.78
CA PRO A 557 -21.37 2.72 3.97
C PRO A 557 -22.10 2.14 2.74
N ARG A 558 -23.41 1.97 2.90
CA ARG A 558 -24.38 1.60 1.84
C ARG A 558 -24.63 2.67 0.77
#